data_AF-A0A4Z0LM27-F1
#
_entry.id   AF-A0A4Z0LM27-F1
#
_cell.length_a   1.000
_cell.length_b   1.000
_cell.length_c   1.000
_cell.angle_alpha   90.00
_cell.angle_beta   90.00
_cell.angle_gamma   90.00
#
_symmetry.space_group_name_H-M   'P 1'
#
loop_
_entity.id
_entity.type
_entity.pdbx_description
1 polymer ?
#
loop_
_entity_poly.entity_id
_entity_poly.type
_entity_poly.pdbx_seq_one_letter_code
_entity_poly.pdbx_strand_id
1 'polypeptide(L)'
;LSCVHETAIQPEHLNQQICLAVPVRAPNSEETTFDNNPESLARFSVHEHDIRDANSLGRGAQLLQLSHLRLRLLPEKAVTGAWIGLPLTRITGLNPDGRIDIDHDLIPPIINYQASSLMCTWLSWINDLIRMRADSLAERLTGSDSHGHEAAEVSDYLLLQILNRFEPLLIHLAKTPLAPEVLYRYLSELAGELSTYVRPQTRRPAEYKEYKHLTPYAGLKSLVDEVQFLLNAVLIRGAQRIELKEGTYGILNAVVAPSDLADFSTLVLAIQASLTTDVLLPQIAAQPTLGPSARRP
;
A
#
# COMPACT_ATOMS: atom_id res chain seq x y z
N LEU A 1 10.69 23.88 -15.46
CA LEU A 1 9.51 24.54 -14.89
C LEU A 1 9.35 26.01 -15.33
N SER A 2 10.21 26.53 -16.22
CA SER A 2 10.17 27.93 -16.71
C SER A 2 8.95 28.30 -17.59
N CYS A 3 8.03 27.37 -17.84
CA CYS A 3 6.91 27.54 -18.78
C CYS A 3 5.53 27.57 -18.09
N VAL A 4 5.48 27.55 -16.76
CA VAL A 4 4.23 27.65 -15.99
C VAL A 4 4.05 29.11 -15.59
N HIS A 5 2.92 29.74 -15.97
CA HIS A 5 2.59 31.05 -15.43
C HIS A 5 2.31 30.96 -13.94
N GLU A 6 3.02 31.79 -13.17
CA GLU A 6 2.86 31.89 -11.72
C GLU A 6 1.42 32.33 -11.40
N THR A 7 0.74 31.53 -10.59
CA THR A 7 -0.60 31.85 -10.09
C THR A 7 -0.48 32.12 -8.60
N ALA A 8 -0.72 33.36 -8.19
CA ALA A 8 -0.78 33.70 -6.77
C ALA A 8 -1.99 33.01 -6.14
N ILE A 9 -1.77 32.29 -5.04
CA ILE A 9 -2.85 31.62 -4.32
C ILE A 9 -3.64 32.65 -3.51
N GLN A 10 -4.95 32.68 -3.73
CA GLN A 10 -5.90 33.59 -3.10
C GLN A 10 -6.81 32.83 -2.10
N PRO A 11 -7.44 33.51 -1.13
CA PRO A 11 -8.37 32.89 -0.17
C PRO A 11 -9.50 32.08 -0.81
N GLU A 12 -9.96 32.47 -2.00
CA GLU A 12 -10.98 31.76 -2.77
C GLU A 12 -10.55 30.35 -3.21
N HIS A 13 -9.24 30.07 -3.28
CA HIS A 13 -8.71 28.75 -3.64
C HIS A 13 -8.73 27.76 -2.46
N LEU A 14 -9.10 28.18 -1.25
CA LEU A 14 -9.22 27.28 -0.11
C LEU A 14 -10.24 26.17 -0.39
N ASN A 15 -9.88 24.92 -0.07
CA ASN A 15 -10.64 23.70 -0.37
C ASN A 15 -10.90 23.45 -1.86
N GLN A 16 -10.17 24.13 -2.75
CA GLN A 16 -10.26 23.88 -4.19
C GLN A 16 -9.13 22.98 -4.67
N GLN A 17 -9.45 22.12 -5.63
CA GLN A 17 -8.46 21.38 -6.39
C GLN A 17 -7.83 22.32 -7.43
N ILE A 18 -6.51 22.31 -7.49
CA ILE A 18 -5.72 23.01 -8.49
C ILE A 18 -5.28 22.01 -9.56
N CYS A 19 -5.48 22.38 -10.82
CA CYS A 19 -5.16 21.60 -11.99
C CYS A 19 -4.02 22.27 -12.77
N LEU A 20 -3.10 21.46 -13.30
CA LEU A 20 -2.21 21.88 -14.38
C LEU A 20 -2.98 21.81 -15.70
N ALA A 21 -3.20 22.96 -16.32
CA ALA A 21 -4.07 23.10 -17.48
C ALA A 21 -3.31 23.60 -18.71
N VAL A 22 -3.76 23.14 -19.88
CA VAL A 22 -3.34 23.61 -21.20
C VAL A 22 -4.58 23.88 -22.06
N PRO A 23 -4.62 24.93 -22.91
CA PRO A 23 -5.77 25.15 -23.77
C PRO A 23 -6.02 23.97 -24.70
N VAL A 24 -7.27 23.62 -25.00
CA VAL A 24 -7.63 22.58 -25.98
C VAL A 24 -7.18 23.01 -27.37
N ARG A 25 -6.75 22.06 -28.21
CA ARG A 25 -6.46 22.31 -29.61
C ARG A 25 -7.76 22.47 -30.37
N ALA A 26 -8.07 23.69 -30.83
CA ALA A 26 -9.26 23.96 -31.61
C ALA A 26 -8.91 24.12 -33.10
N PRO A 27 -9.67 23.50 -34.03
CA PRO A 27 -9.49 23.74 -35.45
C PRO A 27 -9.70 25.22 -35.78
N ASN A 28 -8.85 25.78 -36.65
CA ASN A 28 -8.94 27.17 -37.12
C ASN A 28 -8.85 28.25 -36.02
N SER A 29 -8.32 27.93 -34.84
CA SER A 29 -8.02 28.92 -33.80
C SER A 29 -6.54 29.33 -33.82
N GLU A 30 -6.22 30.42 -33.12
CA GLU A 30 -4.84 30.78 -32.81
C GLU A 30 -4.19 29.64 -31.99
N GLU A 31 -3.22 28.94 -32.57
CA GLU A 31 -2.47 27.89 -31.87
C GLU A 31 -1.24 28.46 -31.14
N THR A 32 -0.64 29.51 -31.71
CA THR A 32 0.59 30.15 -31.21
C THR A 32 0.37 31.66 -31.16
N THR A 33 0.59 32.25 -29.99
CA THR A 33 0.54 33.70 -29.81
C THR A 33 1.95 34.28 -29.75
N PHE A 34 2.12 35.44 -30.38
CA PHE A 34 3.36 36.22 -30.35
C PHE A 34 3.35 37.27 -29.23
N ASP A 35 2.15 37.58 -28.73
CA ASP A 35 1.96 38.53 -27.64
C ASP A 35 1.87 37.79 -26.30
N ASN A 36 2.33 38.43 -25.22
CA ASN A 36 2.19 37.86 -23.88
C ASN A 36 0.79 38.10 -23.28
N ASN A 37 -0.27 37.91 -24.07
CA ASN A 37 -1.65 38.15 -23.66
C ASN A 37 -2.14 37.02 -22.72
N PRO A 38 -2.42 37.30 -21.43
CA PRO A 38 -2.93 36.29 -20.50
C PRO A 38 -4.33 35.77 -20.85
N GLU A 39 -5.11 36.45 -21.69
CA GLU A 39 -6.44 35.97 -22.08
C GLU A 39 -6.42 35.09 -23.34
N SER A 40 -5.28 35.04 -24.07
CA SER A 40 -5.19 34.20 -25.27
C SER A 40 -5.26 32.72 -24.91
N LEU A 41 -6.12 31.99 -25.63
CA LEU A 41 -6.26 30.53 -25.59
C LEU A 41 -5.29 29.82 -26.53
N ALA A 42 -4.29 30.53 -27.08
CA ALA A 42 -3.23 29.89 -27.83
C ALA A 42 -2.50 28.87 -26.96
N ARG A 43 -2.29 27.67 -27.51
CA ARG A 43 -1.58 26.58 -26.82
C ARG A 43 -0.10 26.88 -26.63
N PHE A 44 0.48 27.69 -27.51
CA PHE A 44 1.88 28.03 -27.51
C PHE A 44 2.11 29.54 -27.43
N SER A 45 3.23 29.93 -26.82
CA SER A 45 3.79 31.28 -26.90
C SER A 45 5.14 31.24 -27.61
N VAL A 46 5.43 32.24 -28.42
CA VAL A 46 6.73 32.39 -29.06
C VAL A 46 7.76 32.91 -28.05
N HIS A 47 8.98 32.40 -28.14
CA HIS A 47 10.16 33.03 -27.56
C HIS A 47 11.32 32.91 -28.54
N GLU A 48 12.27 33.82 -28.43
CA GLU A 48 13.47 33.82 -29.27
C GLU A 48 14.63 33.18 -28.52
N HIS A 49 15.38 32.32 -29.21
CA HIS A 49 16.54 31.66 -28.64
C HIS A 49 17.65 31.50 -29.67
N ASP A 50 18.87 31.82 -29.27
CA ASP A 50 20.06 31.61 -30.07
C ASP A 50 20.47 30.14 -30.03
N ILE A 51 20.24 29.41 -31.12
CA ILE A 51 20.63 28.00 -31.26
C ILE A 51 21.95 27.92 -32.02
N ARG A 52 22.93 27.22 -31.43
CA ARG A 52 24.21 26.93 -32.07
C ARG A 52 24.10 25.77 -33.04
N ASP A 53 24.79 25.91 -34.17
CA ASP A 53 25.00 24.81 -35.11
C ASP A 53 25.81 23.67 -34.45
N ALA A 54 25.30 22.45 -34.55
CA ALA A 54 25.93 21.24 -33.98
C ALA A 54 26.94 20.58 -34.93
N ASN A 55 27.19 21.14 -36.11
CA ASN A 55 28.20 20.64 -37.05
C ASN A 55 29.63 21.06 -36.66
N SER A 56 30.62 20.25 -37.03
CA SER A 56 32.04 20.50 -36.76
C SER A 56 32.59 21.79 -37.41
N LEU A 57 31.93 22.29 -38.46
CA LEU A 57 32.21 23.58 -39.10
C LEU A 57 30.98 24.50 -38.98
N GLY A 58 30.48 24.67 -37.75
CA GLY A 58 29.31 25.47 -37.46
C GLY A 58 29.49 26.95 -37.78
N ARG A 59 28.42 27.60 -38.26
CA ARG A 59 28.42 29.04 -38.64
C ARG A 59 28.06 30.01 -37.50
N GLY A 60 28.24 29.60 -36.25
CA GLY A 60 27.84 30.38 -35.06
C GLY A 60 26.40 30.12 -34.61
N ALA A 61 25.93 30.89 -33.63
CA ALA A 61 24.55 30.81 -33.16
C ALA A 61 23.61 31.59 -34.09
N GLN A 62 22.40 31.06 -34.31
CA GLN A 62 21.34 31.75 -35.03
C GLN A 62 20.14 31.96 -34.14
N LEU A 63 19.58 33.17 -34.20
CA LEU A 63 18.35 33.51 -33.50
C LEU A 63 17.18 32.82 -34.18
N LEU A 64 16.51 31.94 -33.44
CA LEU A 64 15.33 31.21 -33.89
C LEU A 64 14.13 31.52 -33.00
N GLN A 65 12.95 31.58 -33.62
CA GLN A 65 11.69 31.64 -32.91
C GLN A 65 11.22 30.22 -32.60
N LEU A 66 11.05 29.95 -31.31
CA LEU A 66 10.65 28.66 -30.77
C LEU A 66 9.34 28.79 -30.00
N SER A 67 8.59 27.71 -29.91
CA SER A 67 7.32 27.66 -29.19
C SER A 67 7.49 27.06 -27.78
N HIS A 68 6.94 27.73 -26.77
CA HIS A 68 6.72 27.16 -25.44
C HIS A 68 5.27 26.76 -25.26
N LEU A 69 5.03 25.58 -24.68
CA LEU A 69 3.69 25.18 -24.27
C LEU A 69 3.22 26.08 -23.12
N ARG A 70 2.03 26.68 -23.25
CA ARG A 70 1.46 27.57 -22.25
C ARG A 70 0.69 26.78 -21.21
N LEU A 71 1.39 26.44 -20.11
CA LEU A 71 0.80 25.75 -18.97
C LEU A 71 0.33 26.76 -17.91
N ARG A 72 -0.82 26.48 -17.30
CA ARG A 72 -1.38 27.28 -16.21
C ARG A 72 -1.79 26.43 -15.03
N LEU A 73 -1.69 27.00 -13.84
CA LEU A 73 -2.37 26.46 -12.67
C LEU A 73 -3.74 27.12 -12.59
N LEU A 74 -4.79 26.31 -12.71
CA LEU A 74 -6.17 26.78 -12.64
C LEU A 74 -6.90 26.03 -11.54
N PRO A 75 -7.77 26.68 -10.75
CA PRO A 75 -8.72 25.94 -9.94
C PRO A 75 -9.60 25.08 -10.85
N GLU A 76 -10.01 23.90 -10.39
CA GLU A 76 -10.83 22.96 -11.16
C GLU A 76 -12.09 23.62 -11.74
N LYS A 77 -12.70 24.56 -11.00
CA LYS A 77 -13.86 25.33 -11.46
C LYS A 77 -13.59 26.23 -12.68
N ALA A 78 -12.34 26.64 -12.89
CA ALA A 78 -11.92 27.46 -14.03
C ALA A 78 -11.48 26.61 -15.24
N VAL A 79 -11.38 25.29 -15.09
CA VAL A 79 -11.10 24.37 -16.20
C VAL A 79 -12.39 24.14 -16.99
N THR A 80 -12.70 25.06 -17.91
CA THR A 80 -13.84 24.94 -18.83
C THR A 80 -13.52 24.02 -20.01
N GLY A 81 -14.46 23.80 -20.94
CA GLY A 81 -14.23 23.02 -22.16
C GLY A 81 -13.15 23.58 -23.10
N ALA A 82 -12.64 24.79 -22.84
CA ALA A 82 -11.48 25.35 -23.54
C ALA A 82 -10.14 24.85 -22.99
N TRP A 83 -10.13 24.08 -21.90
CA TRP A 83 -8.92 23.61 -21.21
C TRP A 83 -8.90 22.10 -21.04
N ILE A 84 -7.70 21.53 -21.12
CA ILE A 84 -7.39 20.17 -20.67
C ILE A 84 -6.68 20.32 -19.33
N GLY A 85 -7.31 19.87 -18.25
CA GLY A 85 -6.78 19.96 -16.88
C GLY A 85 -6.35 18.61 -16.33
N LEU A 86 -5.16 18.56 -15.73
CA LEU A 86 -4.68 17.45 -14.91
C LEU A 86 -4.72 17.86 -13.43
N PRO A 87 -5.45 17.13 -12.56
CA PRO A 87 -5.42 17.37 -11.12
C PRO A 87 -3.98 17.34 -10.61
N LEU A 88 -3.60 18.35 -9.82
CA LEU A 88 -2.25 18.44 -9.24
C LEU A 88 -2.27 18.28 -7.73
N THR A 89 -3.10 19.09 -7.07
CA THR A 89 -3.21 19.12 -5.60
C THR A 89 -4.50 19.81 -5.18
N ARG A 90 -4.81 19.78 -3.88
CA ARG A 90 -5.93 20.52 -3.29
C ARG A 90 -5.40 21.33 -2.12
N ILE A 91 -5.82 22.58 -2.02
CA ILE A 91 -5.41 23.47 -0.93
C ILE A 91 -6.34 23.21 0.26
N THR A 92 -5.77 22.86 1.41
CA THR A 92 -6.51 22.56 2.65
C THR A 92 -6.37 23.67 3.68
N GLY A 93 -5.31 24.48 3.60
CA GLY A 93 -5.05 25.56 4.54
C GLY A 93 -4.24 26.70 3.93
N LEU A 94 -4.52 27.91 4.38
CA LEU A 94 -3.76 29.12 4.07
C LEU A 94 -3.33 29.74 5.39
N ASN A 95 -2.04 29.68 5.67
CA ASN A 95 -1.49 30.18 6.92
C ASN A 95 -1.21 31.68 6.82
N PRO A 96 -1.34 32.44 7.93
CA PRO A 96 -1.05 33.88 7.94
C PRO A 96 0.40 34.25 7.56
N ASP A 97 1.33 33.28 7.67
CA ASP A 97 2.74 33.42 7.29
C ASP A 97 3.00 33.17 5.79
N GLY A 98 1.95 32.93 5.00
CA GLY A 98 2.03 32.68 3.56
C GLY A 98 2.27 31.22 3.18
N ARG A 99 2.33 30.29 4.15
CA ARG A 99 2.41 28.85 3.87
C ARG A 99 1.07 28.30 3.41
N ILE A 100 1.12 27.36 2.46
CA ILE A 100 -0.05 26.68 1.92
C ILE A 100 -0.01 25.23 2.39
N ASP A 101 -1.07 24.79 3.04
CA ASP A 101 -1.27 23.38 3.36
C ASP A 101 -2.00 22.72 2.20
N ILE A 102 -1.55 21.52 1.84
CA ILE A 102 -2.09 20.75 0.72
C ILE A 102 -2.63 19.41 1.21
N ASP A 103 -3.58 18.88 0.45
CA ASP A 103 -4.14 17.56 0.66
C ASP A 103 -3.12 16.47 0.30
N HIS A 104 -2.63 15.77 1.32
CA HIS A 104 -1.70 14.64 1.14
C HIS A 104 -2.39 13.37 0.64
N ASP A 105 -3.71 13.30 0.73
CA ASP A 105 -4.51 12.17 0.22
C ASP A 105 -4.90 12.37 -1.26
N LEU A 106 -4.46 13.46 -1.88
CA LEU A 106 -4.60 13.66 -3.31
C LEU A 106 -3.31 13.25 -4.02
N ILE A 107 -3.36 12.10 -4.70
CA ILE A 107 -2.30 11.67 -5.63
C ILE A 107 -2.71 12.09 -7.04
N PRO A 108 -1.91 12.91 -7.75
CA PRO A 108 -2.21 13.28 -9.13
C PRO A 108 -2.09 12.06 -10.07
N PRO A 109 -2.67 12.12 -11.29
CA PRO A 109 -2.46 11.09 -12.30
C PRO A 109 -0.99 11.07 -12.73
N ILE A 110 -0.21 10.17 -12.15
CA ILE A 110 1.24 10.03 -12.40
C ILE A 110 1.51 8.83 -13.31
N ILE A 111 2.42 9.02 -14.26
CA ILE A 111 2.85 7.95 -15.18
C ILE A 111 3.82 6.99 -14.48
N ASN A 112 4.65 7.50 -13.57
CA ASN A 112 5.56 6.71 -12.75
C ASN A 112 5.15 6.84 -11.28
N TYR A 113 4.88 5.72 -10.60
CA TYR A 113 4.51 5.74 -9.19
C TYR A 113 5.58 6.40 -8.30
N GLN A 114 6.85 6.34 -8.70
CA GLN A 114 7.97 6.93 -7.95
C GLN A 114 7.90 8.46 -7.86
N ALA A 115 7.04 9.10 -8.65
CA ALA A 115 6.73 10.52 -8.52
C ALA A 115 5.88 10.83 -7.27
N SER A 116 5.28 9.82 -6.63
CA SER A 116 4.55 9.96 -5.37
C SER A 116 5.34 9.33 -4.21
N SER A 117 5.83 10.17 -3.30
CA SER A 117 6.51 9.71 -2.09
C SER A 117 5.62 8.80 -1.23
N LEU A 118 4.33 9.10 -1.16
CA LEU A 118 3.34 8.31 -0.43
C LEU A 118 3.24 6.88 -0.96
N MET A 119 3.22 6.71 -2.28
CA MET A 119 3.21 5.38 -2.90
C MET A 119 4.50 4.62 -2.66
N CYS A 120 5.66 5.29 -2.73
CA CYS A 120 6.94 4.70 -2.37
C CYS A 120 6.96 4.22 -0.92
N THR A 121 6.41 5.02 0.01
CA THR A 121 6.30 4.66 1.43
C THR A 121 5.43 3.42 1.62
N TRP A 122 4.26 3.35 0.96
CA TRP A 122 3.40 2.15 1.03
C TRP A 122 4.10 0.90 0.50
N LEU A 123 4.78 1.00 -0.64
CA LEU A 123 5.49 -0.13 -1.23
C LEU A 123 6.65 -0.61 -0.34
N SER A 124 7.44 0.32 0.20
CA SER A 124 8.52 0.00 1.14
C SER A 124 7.97 -0.72 2.36
N TRP A 125 6.89 -0.20 2.94
CA TRP A 125 6.29 -0.77 4.13
C TRP A 125 5.71 -2.16 3.91
N ILE A 126 5.00 -2.37 2.79
CA ILE A 126 4.51 -3.71 2.43
C ILE A 126 5.68 -4.68 2.25
N ASN A 127 6.76 -4.24 1.61
CA ASN A 127 7.95 -5.08 1.43
C ASN A 127 8.61 -5.44 2.78
N ASP A 128 8.72 -4.48 3.70
CA ASP A 128 9.26 -4.72 5.04
C ASP A 128 8.37 -5.69 5.84
N LEU A 129 7.05 -5.58 5.72
CA LEU A 129 6.11 -6.53 6.32
C LEU A 129 6.26 -7.94 5.72
N ILE A 130 6.35 -8.06 4.40
CA ILE A 130 6.55 -9.36 3.74
C ILE A 130 7.84 -10.01 4.25
N ARG A 131 8.96 -9.28 4.25
CA ARG A 131 10.25 -9.80 4.74
C ARG A 131 10.14 -10.29 6.17
N MET A 132 9.59 -9.48 7.07
CA MET A 132 9.39 -9.86 8.48
C MET A 132 8.57 -11.15 8.60
N ARG A 133 7.48 -11.28 7.85
CA ARG A 133 6.62 -12.48 7.91
C ARG A 133 7.30 -13.69 7.27
N ALA A 134 8.06 -13.50 6.20
CA ALA A 134 8.81 -14.57 5.53
C ALA A 134 9.91 -15.11 6.45
N ASP A 135 10.70 -14.24 7.08
CA ASP A 135 11.76 -14.61 8.02
C ASP A 135 11.20 -15.43 9.20
N SER A 136 10.12 -14.95 9.84
CA SER A 136 9.47 -15.68 10.93
C SER A 136 8.89 -17.04 10.51
N LEU A 137 8.33 -17.15 9.29
CA LEU A 137 7.87 -18.44 8.77
C LEU A 137 9.06 -19.38 8.49
N ALA A 138 10.16 -18.86 7.94
CA ALA A 138 11.35 -19.65 7.64
C ALA A 138 12.02 -20.19 8.91
N GLU A 139 12.18 -19.36 9.95
CA GLU A 139 12.71 -19.78 11.26
C GLU A 139 11.87 -20.89 11.88
N ARG A 140 10.54 -20.73 11.85
CA ARG A 140 9.62 -21.76 12.35
C ARG A 140 9.76 -23.08 11.58
N LEU A 141 9.78 -23.01 10.26
CA LEU A 141 9.83 -24.20 9.38
C LEU A 141 11.18 -24.91 9.42
N THR A 142 12.27 -24.21 9.75
CA THR A 142 13.60 -24.81 9.90
C THR A 142 13.86 -25.37 11.32
N GLY A 143 12.96 -25.12 12.27
CA GLY A 143 13.07 -25.63 13.64
C GLY A 143 14.14 -24.93 14.48
N SER A 144 14.56 -23.72 14.09
CA SER A 144 15.52 -22.91 14.88
C SER A 144 14.90 -22.31 16.15
N ASP A 145 13.57 -22.25 16.22
CA ASP A 145 12.86 -21.85 17.44
C ASP A 145 12.90 -22.95 18.51
N SER A 146 13.48 -22.60 19.65
CA SER A 146 13.72 -23.48 20.81
C SER A 146 12.43 -23.82 21.58
N HIS A 147 11.24 -23.53 21.04
CA HIS A 147 9.94 -23.59 21.73
C HIS A 147 9.02 -24.71 21.25
N GLY A 148 9.62 -25.87 20.94
CA GLY A 148 8.89 -27.09 20.65
C GLY A 148 8.56 -27.22 19.16
N HIS A 149 8.77 -28.44 18.65
CA HIS A 149 8.44 -28.80 17.29
C HIS A 149 6.91 -28.91 17.17
N GLU A 150 6.20 -27.79 16.99
CA GLU A 150 4.89 -27.86 16.35
C GLU A 150 5.13 -28.32 14.91
N ALA A 151 4.46 -29.40 14.50
CA ALA A 151 4.61 -29.94 13.16
C ALA A 151 4.15 -28.88 12.16
N ALA A 152 5.09 -28.36 11.37
CA ALA A 152 4.81 -27.41 10.30
C ALA A 152 3.62 -27.85 9.44
N GLU A 153 2.58 -27.03 9.37
CA GLU A 153 1.42 -27.33 8.54
C GLU A 153 1.75 -27.06 7.06
N VAL A 154 1.07 -27.75 6.14
CA VAL A 154 1.24 -27.53 4.69
C VAL A 154 0.92 -26.08 4.31
N SER A 155 -0.04 -25.46 5.00
CA SER A 155 -0.40 -24.03 4.89
C SER A 155 0.79 -23.09 5.10
N ASP A 156 1.71 -23.44 6.00
CA ASP A 156 2.87 -22.60 6.33
C ASP A 156 3.87 -22.54 5.19
N TYR A 157 4.15 -23.69 4.57
CA TYR A 157 5.00 -23.75 3.38
C TYR A 157 4.37 -22.99 2.20
N LEU A 158 3.05 -23.09 2.03
CA LEU A 158 2.33 -22.39 0.96
C LEU A 158 2.33 -20.86 1.20
N LEU A 159 2.11 -20.41 2.44
CA LEU A 159 2.25 -19.01 2.81
C LEU A 159 3.67 -18.49 2.59
N LEU A 160 4.69 -19.24 3.04
CA LEU A 160 6.08 -18.86 2.80
C LEU A 160 6.42 -18.82 1.30
N GLN A 161 5.88 -19.74 0.50
CA GLN A 161 6.05 -19.72 -0.95
C GLN A 161 5.48 -18.44 -1.58
N ILE A 162 4.31 -17.99 -1.13
CA ILE A 162 3.71 -16.72 -1.58
C ILE A 162 4.64 -15.55 -1.24
N LEU A 163 5.08 -15.45 0.02
CA LEU A 163 5.95 -14.36 0.46
C LEU A 163 7.30 -14.35 -0.28
N ASN A 164 7.94 -15.51 -0.43
CA ASN A 164 9.19 -15.67 -1.17
C ASN A 164 9.07 -15.34 -2.65
N ARG A 165 7.87 -15.38 -3.22
CA ARG A 165 7.61 -14.95 -4.60
C ARG A 165 7.46 -13.43 -4.69
N PHE A 166 6.72 -12.82 -3.77
CA PHE A 166 6.41 -11.40 -3.82
C PHE A 166 7.53 -10.51 -3.29
N GLU A 167 8.32 -10.92 -2.29
CA GLU A 167 9.44 -10.10 -1.79
C GLU A 167 10.44 -9.69 -2.88
N PRO A 168 11.09 -10.62 -3.63
CA PRO A 168 12.03 -10.24 -4.67
C PRO A 168 11.36 -9.46 -5.81
N LEU A 169 10.08 -9.74 -6.10
CA LEU A 169 9.30 -8.98 -7.07
C LEU A 169 9.17 -7.51 -6.62
N LEU A 170 8.69 -7.25 -5.40
CA LEU A 170 8.53 -5.88 -4.90
C LEU A 170 9.86 -5.14 -4.81
N ILE A 171 10.95 -5.81 -4.45
CA ILE A 171 12.31 -5.23 -4.47
C ILE A 171 12.70 -4.79 -5.89
N HIS A 172 12.35 -5.56 -6.92
CA HIS A 172 12.59 -5.17 -8.31
C HIS A 172 11.69 -4.01 -8.75
N LEU A 173 10.40 -4.05 -8.42
CA LEU A 173 9.45 -2.97 -8.74
C LEU A 173 9.88 -1.65 -8.08
N ALA A 174 10.41 -1.70 -6.85
CA ALA A 174 10.93 -0.54 -6.12
C ALA A 174 12.04 0.22 -6.89
N LYS A 175 12.79 -0.49 -7.74
CA LYS A 175 13.92 0.05 -8.52
C LYS A 175 13.56 0.43 -9.95
N THR A 176 12.33 0.15 -10.39
CA THR A 176 11.91 0.28 -11.79
C THR A 176 10.82 1.35 -11.93
N PRO A 177 10.93 2.28 -12.88
CA PRO A 177 9.88 3.28 -13.13
C PRO A 177 8.67 2.59 -13.76
N LEU A 178 7.54 2.59 -13.07
CA LEU A 178 6.34 1.82 -13.46
C LEU A 178 5.06 2.61 -13.25
N ALA A 179 4.03 2.28 -14.01
CA ALA A 179 2.70 2.86 -13.84
C ALA A 179 2.07 2.42 -12.49
N PRO A 180 1.32 3.30 -11.80
CA PRO A 180 0.59 2.94 -10.57
C PRO A 180 -0.36 1.74 -10.72
N GLU A 181 -0.93 1.54 -11.90
CA GLU A 181 -1.77 0.36 -12.20
C GLU A 181 -1.01 -0.95 -12.01
N VAL A 182 0.28 -0.99 -12.33
CA VAL A 182 1.11 -2.19 -12.18
C VAL A 182 1.23 -2.57 -10.71
N LEU A 183 1.37 -1.58 -9.82
CA LEU A 183 1.36 -1.85 -8.37
C LEU A 183 0.00 -2.36 -7.90
N TYR A 184 -1.08 -1.73 -8.35
CA TYR A 184 -2.44 -2.19 -8.02
C TYR A 184 -2.68 -3.64 -8.46
N ARG A 185 -2.20 -4.02 -9.64
CA ARG A 185 -2.29 -5.40 -10.16
C ARG A 185 -1.57 -6.40 -9.26
N TYR A 186 -0.29 -6.18 -8.96
CA TYR A 186 0.47 -7.12 -8.13
C TYR A 186 0.00 -7.19 -6.68
N LEU A 187 -0.44 -6.06 -6.11
CA LEU A 187 -1.04 -6.06 -4.77
C LEU A 187 -2.39 -6.80 -4.75
N SER A 188 -3.16 -6.75 -5.84
CA SER A 188 -4.40 -7.52 -5.99
C SER A 188 -4.14 -9.02 -6.02
N GLU A 189 -3.10 -9.45 -6.75
CA GLU A 189 -2.68 -10.85 -6.79
C GLU A 189 -2.24 -11.34 -5.40
N LEU A 190 -1.41 -10.55 -4.69
CA LEU A 190 -0.97 -10.86 -3.34
C LEU A 190 -2.15 -10.98 -2.37
N ALA A 191 -3.07 -10.00 -2.39
CA ALA A 191 -4.26 -10.01 -1.53
C ALA A 191 -5.14 -11.25 -1.80
N GLY A 192 -5.31 -11.63 -3.06
CA GLY A 192 -6.07 -12.82 -3.46
C GLY A 192 -5.46 -14.12 -2.92
N GLU A 193 -4.14 -14.28 -3.04
CA GLU A 193 -3.45 -15.47 -2.53
C GLU A 193 -3.45 -15.54 -1.01
N LEU A 194 -3.12 -14.45 -0.32
CA LEU A 194 -3.14 -14.40 1.15
C LEU A 194 -4.53 -14.69 1.72
N SER A 195 -5.58 -14.19 1.08
CA SER A 195 -6.96 -14.40 1.53
C SER A 195 -7.38 -15.87 1.60
N THR A 196 -6.76 -16.73 0.79
CA THR A 196 -7.02 -18.19 0.81
C THR A 196 -6.66 -18.81 2.15
N TYR A 197 -5.69 -18.26 2.87
CA TYR A 197 -5.20 -18.81 4.14
C TYR A 197 -5.62 -17.95 5.33
N VAL A 198 -5.62 -16.63 5.17
CA VAL A 198 -5.85 -15.67 6.26
C VAL A 198 -7.33 -15.46 6.57
N ARG A 199 -8.24 -15.71 5.62
CA ARG A 199 -9.70 -15.55 5.81
C ARG A 199 -10.39 -16.92 5.92
N PRO A 200 -10.37 -17.59 7.09
CA PRO A 200 -10.83 -18.98 7.22
C PRO A 200 -12.31 -19.17 6.86
N GLN A 201 -13.13 -18.13 7.07
CA GLN A 201 -14.59 -18.16 6.85
C GLN A 201 -14.97 -18.12 5.36
N THR A 202 -14.28 -17.30 4.57
CA THR A 202 -14.63 -17.07 3.16
C THR A 202 -13.64 -17.69 2.19
N ARG A 203 -12.34 -17.72 2.55
CA ARG A 203 -11.22 -18.09 1.66
C ARG A 203 -11.16 -17.23 0.39
N ARG A 204 -11.78 -16.04 0.43
CA ARG A 204 -11.92 -15.12 -0.71
C ARG A 204 -11.46 -13.73 -0.31
N PRO A 205 -10.83 -12.98 -1.23
CA PRO A 205 -10.45 -11.59 -0.97
C PRO A 205 -11.67 -10.72 -0.69
N ALA A 206 -11.48 -9.70 0.13
CA ALA A 206 -12.47 -8.66 0.32
C ALA A 206 -12.60 -7.82 -0.97
N GLU A 207 -13.75 -7.16 -1.13
CA GLU A 207 -13.91 -6.17 -2.18
C GLU A 207 -13.13 -4.91 -1.82
N TYR A 208 -12.28 -4.45 -2.74
CA TYR A 208 -11.54 -3.19 -2.65
C TYR A 208 -11.95 -2.27 -3.80
N LYS A 209 -11.72 -0.97 -3.60
CA LYS A 209 -12.12 0.06 -4.57
C LYS A 209 -11.37 -0.11 -5.89
N GLU A 210 -12.09 0.05 -7.00
CA GLU A 210 -11.51 0.02 -8.35
C GLU A 210 -10.41 1.08 -8.53
N TYR A 211 -9.36 0.70 -9.26
CA TYR A 211 -8.33 1.63 -9.69
C TYR A 211 -8.85 2.62 -10.74
N LYS A 212 -8.79 3.92 -10.42
CA LYS A 212 -9.12 5.00 -11.34
C LYS A 212 -7.91 5.90 -11.52
N HIS A 213 -7.33 5.91 -12.72
CA HIS A 213 -6.05 6.61 -12.94
C HIS A 213 -6.12 8.13 -12.69
N LEU A 214 -7.29 8.76 -12.88
CA LEU A 214 -7.50 10.18 -12.57
C LEU A 214 -7.56 10.48 -11.07
N THR A 215 -7.93 9.49 -10.24
CA THR A 215 -8.06 9.62 -8.78
C THR A 215 -7.48 8.35 -8.10
N PRO A 216 -6.18 8.09 -8.26
CA PRO A 216 -5.60 6.78 -7.96
C PRO A 216 -5.56 6.45 -6.47
N TYR A 217 -5.57 7.48 -5.59
CA TYR A 217 -5.47 7.31 -4.14
C TYR A 217 -6.51 6.34 -3.58
N ALA A 218 -7.79 6.51 -3.89
CA ALA A 218 -8.85 5.73 -3.24
C ALA A 218 -8.77 4.22 -3.54
N GLY A 219 -8.45 3.86 -4.80
CA GLY A 219 -8.26 2.47 -5.20
C GLY A 219 -7.01 1.85 -4.58
N LEU A 220 -5.87 2.54 -4.70
CA LEU A 220 -4.60 2.06 -4.14
C LEU A 220 -4.63 1.95 -2.63
N LYS A 221 -5.10 2.97 -1.92
CA LYS A 221 -5.15 2.97 -0.45
C LYS A 221 -6.01 1.84 0.09
N SER A 222 -7.19 1.63 -0.51
CA SER A 222 -8.09 0.53 -0.14
C SER A 222 -7.41 -0.84 -0.25
N LEU A 223 -6.60 -1.04 -1.29
CA LEU A 223 -5.89 -2.30 -1.51
C LEU A 223 -4.64 -2.43 -0.63
N VAL A 224 -3.89 -1.34 -0.43
CA VAL A 224 -2.74 -1.31 0.49
C VAL A 224 -3.18 -1.67 1.91
N ASP A 225 -4.30 -1.12 2.38
CA ASP A 225 -4.84 -1.40 3.71
C ASP A 225 -5.26 -2.87 3.85
N GLU A 226 -5.86 -3.44 2.82
CA GLU A 226 -6.23 -4.87 2.79
C GLU A 226 -4.99 -5.77 2.82
N VAL A 227 -3.98 -5.49 1.99
CA VAL A 227 -2.72 -6.25 1.98
C VAL A 227 -2.02 -6.17 3.33
N GLN A 228 -1.97 -4.98 3.93
CA GLN A 228 -1.38 -4.79 5.24
C GLN A 228 -2.14 -5.56 6.33
N PHE A 229 -3.47 -5.54 6.31
CA PHE A 229 -4.31 -6.34 7.22
C PHE A 229 -4.00 -7.83 7.07
N LEU A 230 -3.97 -8.34 5.83
CA LEU A 230 -3.69 -9.74 5.54
C LEU A 230 -2.31 -10.15 6.03
N LEU A 231 -1.26 -9.39 5.71
CA LEU A 231 0.12 -9.65 6.13
C LEU A 231 0.27 -9.62 7.66
N ASN A 232 -0.48 -8.76 8.35
CA ASN A 232 -0.46 -8.75 9.81
C ASN A 232 -1.12 -9.98 10.43
N ALA A 233 -2.07 -10.60 9.72
CA ALA A 233 -2.77 -11.78 10.18
C ALA A 233 -2.09 -13.12 9.80
N VAL A 234 -1.08 -13.13 8.90
CA VAL A 234 -0.34 -14.33 8.46
C VAL A 234 0.27 -15.15 9.61
N LEU A 235 0.59 -14.52 10.74
CA LEU A 235 1.24 -15.19 11.89
C LEU A 235 0.38 -15.20 13.17
N ILE A 236 -0.91 -14.85 13.08
CA ILE A 236 -1.79 -14.99 14.24
C ILE A 236 -1.95 -16.48 14.53
N ARG A 237 -1.41 -16.91 15.67
CA ARG A 237 -1.45 -18.29 16.16
C ARG A 237 -2.90 -18.78 16.19
N GLY A 238 -3.20 -19.84 15.45
CA GLY A 238 -4.50 -20.51 15.55
C GLY A 238 -4.64 -21.31 16.85
N ALA A 239 -3.51 -21.76 17.41
CA ALA A 239 -3.41 -22.43 18.70
C ALA A 239 -1.98 -22.28 19.23
N GLN A 240 -1.80 -22.41 20.54
CA GLN A 240 -0.51 -22.55 21.19
C GLN A 240 -0.52 -23.83 22.02
N ARG A 241 0.41 -24.75 21.75
CA ARG A 241 0.56 -25.93 22.59
C ARG A 241 1.05 -25.53 23.99
N ILE A 242 0.30 -25.94 24.99
CA ILE A 242 0.68 -25.81 26.39
C ILE A 242 1.37 -27.11 26.82
N GLU A 243 2.65 -27.03 27.18
CA GLU A 243 3.39 -28.19 27.67
C GLU A 243 2.87 -28.60 29.06
N LEU A 244 2.48 -29.87 29.19
CA LEU A 244 2.08 -30.49 30.44
C LEU A 244 3.28 -31.24 31.03
N LYS A 245 3.75 -30.82 32.20
CA LYS A 245 4.83 -31.48 32.94
C LYS A 245 4.24 -32.39 34.01
N GLU A 246 4.72 -33.62 34.08
CA GLU A 246 4.34 -34.55 35.14
C GLU A 246 4.83 -34.05 36.50
N GLY A 247 3.89 -33.88 37.42
CA GLY A 247 4.12 -33.64 38.83
C GLY A 247 3.96 -34.92 39.65
N THR A 248 3.86 -34.77 40.97
CA THR A 248 3.67 -35.90 41.89
C THR A 248 2.23 -36.43 41.81
N TYR A 249 2.06 -37.74 42.03
CA TYR A 249 0.74 -38.41 42.13
C TYR A 249 -0.17 -38.28 40.89
N GLY A 250 0.39 -38.24 39.68
CA GLY A 250 -0.39 -38.24 38.43
C GLY A 250 -1.02 -36.89 38.08
N ILE A 251 -0.56 -35.80 38.71
CA ILE A 251 -0.96 -34.44 38.38
C ILE A 251 -0.10 -33.93 37.22
N LEU A 252 -0.75 -33.42 36.17
CA LEU A 252 -0.10 -32.71 35.07
C LEU A 252 -0.16 -31.20 35.30
N ASN A 253 0.99 -30.55 35.34
CA ASN A 253 1.11 -29.11 35.56
C ASN A 253 1.56 -28.40 34.28
N ALA A 254 0.89 -27.31 33.95
CA ALA A 254 1.29 -26.39 32.90
C ALA A 254 1.57 -25.00 33.48
N VAL A 255 2.59 -24.34 32.97
CA VAL A 255 2.87 -22.93 33.28
C VAL A 255 2.75 -22.14 31.98
N VAL A 256 1.84 -21.18 31.97
CA VAL A 256 1.59 -20.30 30.83
C VAL A 256 1.54 -18.86 31.34
N ALA A 257 2.21 -17.95 30.64
CA ALA A 257 2.14 -16.54 30.99
C ALA A 257 0.71 -16.02 30.77
N PRO A 258 0.14 -15.19 31.67
CA PRO A 258 -1.19 -14.63 31.48
C PRO A 258 -1.37 -13.85 30.18
N SER A 259 -0.29 -13.23 29.68
CA SER A 259 -0.27 -12.57 28.37
C SER A 259 -0.55 -13.53 27.22
N ASP A 260 0.06 -14.72 27.26
CA ASP A 260 -0.03 -15.70 26.19
C ASP A 260 -1.42 -16.35 26.15
N LEU A 261 -2.08 -16.46 27.30
CA LEU A 261 -3.45 -16.98 27.42
C LEU A 261 -4.52 -15.95 27.00
N ALA A 262 -4.25 -14.66 27.15
CA ALA A 262 -5.21 -13.60 26.89
C ALA A 262 -5.62 -13.50 25.41
N ASP A 263 -4.73 -13.93 24.50
CA ASP A 263 -4.94 -13.89 23.05
C ASP A 263 -5.81 -15.06 22.52
N PHE A 264 -6.17 -16.03 23.37
CA PHE A 264 -6.96 -17.20 22.97
C PHE A 264 -8.33 -17.24 23.68
N SER A 265 -9.38 -17.59 22.93
CA SER A 265 -10.75 -17.67 23.44
C SER A 265 -11.16 -19.05 23.95
N THR A 266 -10.41 -20.09 23.58
CA THR A 266 -10.76 -21.50 23.84
C THR A 266 -9.54 -22.30 24.27
N LEU A 267 -9.71 -23.14 25.29
CA LEU A 267 -8.72 -24.14 25.70
C LEU A 267 -9.20 -25.51 25.26
N VAL A 268 -8.33 -26.26 24.59
CA VAL A 268 -8.62 -27.63 24.12
C VAL A 268 -7.69 -28.60 24.85
N LEU A 269 -8.26 -29.60 25.51
CA LEU A 269 -7.51 -30.69 26.14
C LEU A 269 -7.59 -31.94 25.25
N ALA A 270 -6.48 -32.29 24.60
CA ALA A 270 -6.37 -33.53 23.83
C ALA A 270 -5.98 -34.69 24.75
N ILE A 271 -6.74 -35.78 24.70
CA ILE A 271 -6.58 -36.93 25.62
C ILE A 271 -6.46 -38.20 24.80
N GLN A 272 -5.43 -38.98 25.10
CA GLN A 272 -5.22 -40.31 24.52
C GLN A 272 -5.22 -41.35 25.63
N ALA A 273 -6.03 -42.39 25.49
CA ALA A 273 -6.12 -43.48 26.45
C ALA A 273 -6.45 -44.79 25.72
N SER A 274 -6.06 -45.93 26.31
CA SER A 274 -6.38 -47.28 25.80
C SER A 274 -7.81 -47.70 26.19
N LEU A 275 -8.79 -46.83 25.96
CA LEU A 275 -10.21 -47.01 26.27
C LEU A 275 -11.07 -46.58 25.08
N THR A 276 -12.29 -47.13 24.97
CA THR A 276 -13.25 -46.68 23.95
C THR A 276 -13.87 -45.33 24.32
N THR A 277 -14.25 -44.55 23.31
CA THR A 277 -14.78 -43.18 23.47
C THR A 277 -16.02 -43.13 24.38
N ASP A 278 -16.89 -44.13 24.30
CA ASP A 278 -18.12 -44.23 25.11
C ASP A 278 -17.86 -44.42 26.60
N VAL A 279 -16.69 -44.97 26.97
CA VAL A 279 -16.27 -45.17 28.37
C VAL A 279 -15.45 -43.97 28.86
N LEU A 280 -14.63 -43.39 27.98
CA LEU A 280 -13.73 -42.28 28.31
C LEU A 280 -14.51 -40.99 28.61
N LEU A 281 -15.47 -40.61 27.77
CA LEU A 281 -16.18 -39.33 27.88
C LEU A 281 -16.93 -39.17 29.23
N PRO A 282 -17.71 -40.15 29.72
CA PRO A 282 -18.40 -40.03 31.01
C PRO A 282 -17.44 -39.96 32.20
N GLN A 283 -16.32 -40.69 32.17
CA GLN A 283 -15.35 -40.70 33.26
C GLN A 283 -14.61 -39.37 33.40
N ILE A 284 -14.27 -38.74 32.27
CA ILE A 284 -13.61 -37.44 32.26
C ILE A 284 -14.57 -36.31 32.63
N ALA A 285 -15.82 -36.36 32.15
CA ALA A 285 -16.83 -35.38 32.54
C ALA A 285 -17.16 -35.43 34.05
N ALA A 286 -17.06 -36.61 34.68
CA ALA A 286 -17.33 -36.81 36.10
C ALA A 286 -16.17 -36.38 37.02
N GLN A 287 -14.95 -36.21 36.50
CA GLN A 287 -13.77 -35.84 37.29
C GLN A 287 -13.27 -34.43 36.93
N PRO A 288 -13.00 -33.54 37.90
CA PRO A 288 -12.48 -32.21 37.61
C PRO A 288 -11.06 -32.30 37.02
N THR A 289 -10.97 -32.24 35.69
CA THR A 289 -9.72 -32.48 34.95
C THR A 289 -8.77 -31.27 34.96
N LEU A 290 -9.30 -30.06 35.20
CA LEU A 290 -8.55 -28.79 35.15
C LEU A 290 -8.83 -27.95 36.40
N GLY A 291 -7.82 -27.23 36.89
CA GLY A 291 -7.97 -26.30 38.00
C GLY A 291 -6.69 -25.52 38.28
N PRO A 292 -6.79 -24.34 38.93
CA PRO A 292 -5.63 -23.53 39.26
C PRO A 292 -4.73 -24.27 40.26
N SER A 293 -3.41 -24.19 40.04
CA SER A 293 -2.39 -24.84 40.88
C SER A 293 -2.50 -24.45 42.36
N ALA A 294 -2.91 -23.22 42.66
CA ALA A 294 -3.09 -22.72 44.03
C ALA A 294 -4.27 -23.33 44.81
N ARG A 295 -5.10 -24.19 44.19
CA ARG A 295 -6.29 -24.79 44.83
C ARG A 295 -6.26 -26.32 44.96
N ARG A 296 -5.12 -26.97 44.72
CA ARG A 296 -4.97 -28.42 44.93
C ARG A 296 -3.87 -28.69 45.97
N PRO A 297 -4.12 -29.55 46.97
CA PRO A 297 -3.15 -29.89 48.00
C PRO A 297 -1.97 -30.70 47.46
#